data_AF-A0A3S3I6M9-F1
#
_entry.id   AF-A0A3S3I6M9-F1
#
_cell.length_a   1.000
_cell.length_b   1.000
_cell.length_c   1.000
_cell.angle_alpha   90.00
_cell.angle_beta   90.00
_cell.angle_gamma   90.00
#
_symmetry.space_group_name_H-M   'P 1'
#
loop_
_entity.id
_entity.type
_entity.pdbx_description
1 polymer ?
#
loop_
_entity_poly.entity_id
_entity_poly.type
_entity_poly.pdbx_seq_one_letter_code
_entity_poly.pdbx_strand_id
1 'polypeptide(L)' 'IRLRRALDYPEETAGRRMQTEFVAVPPFWTIGQTIDYMREDKNLPDRFSQIFVIDPSFKLLGAIDLDQILRTKRAVKVE' A
#
# COMPACT_ATOMS: atom_id res chain seq x y z
N ILE A 1 11.22 -10.31 20.53
CA ILE A 1 9.98 -9.55 20.86
C ILE A 1 9.63 -8.70 19.65
N ARG A 2 8.74 -9.19 18.77
CA ARG A 2 8.32 -8.50 17.53
C ARG A 2 6.84 -8.16 17.71
N LEU A 3 6.54 -6.88 17.90
CA LEU A 3 5.22 -6.40 18.30
C LEU A 3 4.25 -6.51 17.10
N ARG A 4 3.45 -7.59 17.08
CA ARG A 4 2.23 -7.68 16.27
C ARG A 4 1.12 -6.91 16.99
N ARG A 5 0.91 -5.65 16.62
CA ARG A 5 -0.22 -4.77 16.99
C ARG A 5 -0.31 -3.72 15.89
N ALA A 6 -1.42 -3.31 15.35
CA ALA A 6 -2.81 -3.71 15.46
C ALA A 6 -3.48 -3.07 14.23
N LEU A 7 -4.18 -3.85 13.42
CA LEU A 7 -5.17 -3.33 12.47
C LEU A 7 -6.44 -4.15 12.69
N ASP A 8 -6.95 -4.09 13.92
CA ASP A 8 -8.33 -4.40 14.22
C ASP A 8 -9.19 -3.29 13.57
N TYR A 9 -9.53 -3.47 12.30
CA TYR A 9 -10.66 -2.79 11.69
C TYR A 9 -11.90 -3.66 11.91
N PRO A 10 -13.03 -3.07 12.36
CA PRO A 10 -14.19 -3.80 12.84
C PRO A 10 -14.70 -4.78 11.80
N GLU A 11 -14.76 -6.05 12.21
CA GLU A 11 -15.61 -7.07 11.62
C GLU A 11 -17.01 -6.49 11.48
N GLU A 12 -17.55 -6.46 10.26
CA GLU A 12 -18.99 -6.39 9.89
C GLU A 12 -19.19 -5.57 8.61
N THR A 13 -18.62 -5.97 7.48
CA THR A 13 -19.22 -5.69 6.15
C THR A 13 -18.67 -6.64 5.10
N ALA A 14 -19.30 -7.82 4.94
CA ALA A 14 -19.27 -8.66 3.73
C ALA A 14 -17.88 -8.99 3.10
N GLY A 15 -16.78 -8.88 3.84
CA GLY A 15 -15.41 -8.82 3.32
C GLY A 15 -14.64 -10.14 3.25
N ARG A 16 -15.28 -11.27 2.96
CA ARG A 16 -14.63 -12.60 2.97
C ARG A 16 -14.26 -13.17 1.60
N ARG A 17 -14.29 -12.35 0.54
CA ARG A 17 -13.86 -12.71 -0.83
C ARG A 17 -13.17 -11.59 -1.65
N MET A 18 -12.83 -10.45 -1.05
CA MET A 18 -12.03 -9.41 -1.70
C MET A 18 -10.67 -9.33 -1.03
N GLN A 19 -9.63 -9.69 -1.79
CA GLN A 19 -8.21 -9.39 -1.58
C GLN A 19 -7.86 -8.78 -0.21
N THR A 20 -7.65 -9.62 0.81
CA THR A 20 -7.27 -9.18 2.17
C THR A 20 -5.81 -8.73 2.27
N GLU A 21 -5.12 -8.65 1.13
CA GLU A 21 -3.72 -8.28 1.04
C GLU A 21 -3.65 -7.07 0.10
N PHE A 22 -3.46 -5.88 0.69
CA PHE A 22 -3.29 -4.63 -0.04
C PHE A 22 -1.90 -4.07 0.22
N VAL A 23 -1.34 -3.36 -0.76
CA VAL A 23 -0.04 -2.69 -0.61
C VAL A 23 -0.29 -1.28 -0.10
N ALA A 24 0.32 -0.91 1.01
CA ALA A 24 0.23 0.43 1.57
C ALA A 24 1.61 1.09 1.66
N VAL A 25 1.69 2.35 1.25
CA VAL A 25 2.92 3.14 1.30
C VAL A 25 2.67 4.52 1.91
N PRO A 26 3.68 5.14 2.54
CA PRO A 26 3.54 6.48 3.08
C PRO A 26 3.59 7.56 1.98
N PRO A 27 2.91 8.72 2.18
CA PRO A 27 2.84 9.81 1.20
C PRO A 27 4.17 10.54 0.99
N PHE A 28 5.11 10.42 1.91
CA PHE A 28 6.42 11.06 1.79
C PHE A 28 7.40 10.29 0.89
N TRP A 29 7.02 9.09 0.42
CA TRP A 29 7.80 8.35 -0.55
C TRP A 29 7.69 8.91 -1.95
N THR A 30 8.74 8.68 -2.72
CA THR A 30 8.74 8.84 -4.17
C THR A 30 8.26 7.57 -4.86
N ILE A 31 7.80 7.72 -6.10
CA ILE A 31 7.45 6.58 -6.97
C ILE A 31 8.60 5.58 -7.07
N GLY A 32 9.85 6.05 -7.12
CA GLY A 32 11.04 5.20 -7.12
C GLY A 32 11.13 4.34 -5.86
N GLN A 33 10.99 4.94 -4.68
CA GLN A 33 11.02 4.23 -3.41
C GLN A 33 9.87 3.22 -3.28
N THR A 34 8.68 3.58 -3.75
CA THR A 34 7.53 2.65 -3.80
C THR A 34 7.81 1.45 -4.70
N ILE A 35 8.41 1.66 -5.88
CA ILE A 35 8.81 0.56 -6.77
C ILE A 35 9.88 -0.32 -6.14
N ASP A 36 10.86 0.28 -5.47
CA ASP A 36 11.96 -0.46 -4.84
C ASP A 36 11.44 -1.30 -3.67
N TYR A 37 10.57 -0.72 -2.84
CA TYR A 37 9.83 -1.45 -1.80
C TYR A 37 9.07 -2.66 -2.39
N MET A 38 8.34 -2.46 -3.49
CA MET A 38 7.59 -3.53 -4.14
C MET A 38 8.49 -4.65 -4.72
N ARG A 39 9.76 -4.37 -4.97
CA ARG A 39 10.73 -5.35 -5.51
C ARG A 39 11.48 -6.10 -4.42
N GLU A 40 11.67 -5.48 -3.25
CA GLU A 40 12.46 -6.03 -2.15
C GLU A 40 11.61 -6.77 -1.11
N ASP A 41 10.37 -6.34 -0.88
CA ASP A 41 9.51 -6.94 0.14
C ASP A 41 8.90 -8.27 -0.34
N LYS A 42 9.14 -9.32 0.45
CA LYS A 42 8.65 -10.69 0.19
C LYS A 42 7.28 -10.96 0.80
N ASN A 43 6.72 -10.02 1.56
CA ASN A 43 5.42 -10.14 2.22
C ASN A 43 4.30 -9.40 1.47
N LEU A 44 4.53 -9.10 0.19
CA LEU A 44 3.50 -8.50 -0.65
C LEU A 44 2.49 -9.57 -1.09
N PRO A 45 1.25 -9.16 -1.38
CA PRO A 45 0.25 -10.03 -1.98
C PRO A 45 0.79 -10.67 -3.27
N ASP A 46 0.38 -11.91 -3.56
CA ASP A 46 0.68 -12.54 -4.84
C ASP A 46 0.13 -11.74 -6.04
N ARG A 47 -0.97 -11.01 -5.83
CA ARG A 47 -1.63 -10.18 -6.83
C ARG A 47 -2.22 -8.92 -6.21
N PHE A 48 -1.83 -7.77 -6.73
CA PHE A 48 -2.41 -6.47 -6.41
C PHE A 48 -2.43 -5.61 -7.67
N SER A 49 -3.43 -4.73 -7.78
CA SER A 49 -3.57 -3.78 -8.89
C SER A 49 -3.42 -2.33 -8.46
N GLN A 50 -3.59 -2.06 -7.16
CA GLN A 50 -3.59 -0.72 -6.58
C GLN A 50 -2.69 -0.66 -5.35
N ILE A 51 -2.11 0.51 -5.13
CA ILE A 51 -1.29 0.85 -3.97
C ILE A 51 -2.02 1.94 -3.20
N PHE A 52 -2.24 1.72 -1.90
CA PHE A 52 -2.89 2.68 -1.03
C PHE A 52 -1.87 3.59 -0.35
N VAL A 53 -2.19 4.87 -0.27
CA VAL A 53 -1.37 5.88 0.39
C VAL A 53 -1.93 6.09 1.79
N ILE A 54 -1.16 5.75 2.82
CA ILE A 54 -1.61 5.81 4.21
C ILE A 54 -0.71 6.75 5.01
N ASP A 55 -1.32 7.61 5.82
CA ASP A 55 -0.58 8.50 6.71
C ASP A 55 -0.08 7.78 7.99
N PRO A 56 0.83 8.39 8.77
CA PRO A 56 1.27 7.82 10.05
C PRO A 56 0.16 7.64 11.10
N SER A 57 -1.02 8.24 10.90
CA SER A 57 -2.20 8.12 11.74
C SER A 57 -3.14 6.99 11.27
N PHE A 58 -2.69 6.14 10.34
CA PHE A 58 -3.46 5.07 9.70
C PHE A 58 -4.70 5.54 8.93
N LYS A 59 -4.70 6.78 8.45
CA LYS A 59 -5.74 7.28 7.55
C LYS A 59 -5.35 7.05 6.10
N LEU A 60 -6.29 6.51 5.33
CA LEU A 60 -6.20 6.42 3.88
C LEU A 60 -6.27 7.83 3.29
N LEU A 61 -5.21 8.22 2.57
CA LEU A 61 -5.14 9.49 1.84
C LEU A 61 -5.59 9.32 0.39
N GLY A 62 -5.31 8.18 -0.22
CA GLY A 62 -5.64 7.91 -1.62
C GLY A 62 -5.22 6.52 -2.09
N ALA A 63 -5.52 6.21 -3.34
CA ALA A 63 -5.09 4.98 -4.00
C ALA A 63 -4.51 5.32 -5.37
N ILE A 64 -3.42 4.66 -5.73
CA ILE A 64 -2.73 4.83 -7.01
C ILE A 64 -2.72 3.50 -7.74
N ASP A 65 -3.11 3.51 -9.01
CA ASP A 65 -3.08 2.32 -9.85
C ASP A 65 -1.65 1.97 -10.28
N LEU A 66 -1.37 0.68 -10.47
CA LEU A 66 -0.03 0.22 -10.87
C LEU A 66 0.44 0.81 -12.21
N ASP A 67 -0.45 1.00 -13.17
CA ASP A 67 -0.10 1.60 -14.46
C ASP A 67 0.32 3.06 -14.30
N GLN A 68 -0.30 3.80 -13.37
CA GLN A 68 0.12 5.15 -13.02
C GLN A 68 1.50 5.16 -12.36
N ILE A 69 1.77 4.25 -11.42
CA ILE A 69 3.11 4.09 -10.80
C ILE A 69 4.18 3.83 -11.88
N LEU A 70 3.89 2.93 -12.84
CA LEU A 70 4.84 2.53 -13.89
C LEU A 70 5.07 3.61 -14.95
N ARG A 71 4.09 4.48 -15.21
CA ARG A 71 4.19 5.59 -16.18
C ARG A 71 4.77 6.87 -15.56
N THR A 72 4.77 7.00 -14.24
CA THR A 72 5.22 8.21 -13.54
C THR A 72 6.75 8.19 -13.34
N LYS A 73 7.37 9.37 -13.42
CA LYS A 73 8.81 9.51 -13.15
C LYS A 73 9.12 9.13 -11.71
N ARG A 74 10.20 8.37 -11.50
CA ARG A 74 10.63 7.89 -10.18
C ARG A 74 10.83 8.98 -9.12
N ALA A 75 11.17 10.21 -9.51
CA ALA A 75 11.42 11.32 -8.59
C ALA A 75 10.14 12.01 -8.08
N VAL A 76 8.97 11.71 -8.64
CA VAL A 76 7.68 12.29 -8.22
C VAL A 76 7.26 11.68 -6.88
N LYS A 77 6.63 12.48 -6.02
CA LYS A 77 6.08 11.99 -4.75
C LYS A 77 4.77 11.23 -4.97
N VAL A 78 4.48 10.34 -4.03
CA VAL A 78 3.18 9.68 -3.92
C VAL A 78 2.18 10.73 -3.41
N GLU A 79 1.12 11.00 -4.18
CA GLU A 79 0.03 11.93 -3.84
C GLU A 79 -1.32 11.22 -3.94
#